data_AF-A0A7S3T861-F1
#
_entry.id   AF-A0A7S3T861-F1
#
_cell.length_a   1.000
_cell.length_b   1.000
_cell.length_c   1.000
_cell.angle_alpha   90.00
_cell.angle_beta   90.00
_cell.angle_gamma   90.00
#
_symmetry.space_group_name_H-M   'P 1'
#
loop_
_entity.id
_entity.type
_entity.pdbx_description
1 polymer ?
#
loop_
_entity_poly.entity_id
_entity_poly.type
_entity_poly.pdbx_seq_one_letter_code
_entity_poly.pdbx_strand_id
1 'polypeptide(L)'
;ARAARRPSDRYAAALPVLTRMGATDSSLQNMPAQQTPAKKQHHRVQLAITPLGAQVPTIPAAYHTSITIDDQEFTFSRLGVTIGRNWGSHRCIGGKGSLGGPGVVLDCGTTSFSGRDMLKALRPHFQEGTYDLLKKNCNSFSDCALYFLLGRRLDGKYAALE
;
A
#
# COMPACT_ATOMS: atom_id res chain seq x y z
N ALA A 1 -46.57 6.21 -47.46
CA ALA A 1 -46.91 7.42 -46.66
C ALA A 1 -45.65 8.29 -46.60
N ARG A 2 -45.58 9.57 -47.01
CA ARG A 2 -46.31 10.77 -46.54
C ARG A 2 -46.31 10.86 -45.01
N ALA A 3 -45.88 11.93 -44.33
CA ALA A 3 -45.17 13.18 -44.71
C ALA A 3 -44.43 13.70 -43.43
N ALA A 4 -43.73 14.84 -43.33
CA ALA A 4 -43.49 15.99 -44.22
C ALA A 4 -42.10 16.64 -43.90
N ARG A 5 -41.89 17.92 -44.24
CA ARG A 5 -40.77 18.78 -43.79
C ARG A 5 -41.23 20.25 -43.72
N ARG A 6 -40.75 21.01 -42.72
CA ARG A 6 -40.56 22.50 -42.71
C ARG A 6 -41.85 23.37 -42.77
N PRO A 7 -41.80 24.73 -42.68
CA PRO A 7 -40.66 25.67 -42.41
C PRO A 7 -40.92 26.74 -41.31
N SER A 8 -39.92 27.63 -41.12
CA SER A 8 -39.97 29.10 -40.85
C SER A 8 -40.79 29.67 -39.66
N ASP A 9 -40.31 30.66 -38.89
CA ASP A 9 -40.09 32.04 -39.35
C ASP A 9 -38.97 32.86 -38.67
N ARG A 10 -38.67 34.02 -39.27
CA ARG A 10 -37.76 35.10 -38.84
C ARG A 10 -38.54 36.43 -38.80
N TYR A 11 -37.84 37.53 -38.43
CA TYR A 11 -38.30 38.93 -38.28
C TYR A 11 -38.93 39.26 -36.90
N ALA A 12 -38.72 40.44 -36.29
CA ALA A 12 -37.75 41.52 -36.55
C ALA A 12 -37.52 42.42 -35.31
N ALA A 13 -36.36 43.09 -35.29
CA ALA A 13 -36.00 44.39 -34.69
C ALA A 13 -36.76 44.99 -33.48
N ALA A 14 -35.98 45.33 -32.43
CA ALA A 14 -36.19 46.55 -31.63
C ALA A 14 -34.87 47.04 -30.98
N LEU A 15 -34.57 48.33 -31.14
CA LEU A 15 -33.59 49.19 -30.44
C LEU A 15 -34.19 50.62 -30.45
N PRO A 16 -33.69 51.62 -29.69
CA PRO A 16 -32.80 51.60 -28.51
C PRO A 16 -33.40 52.38 -27.31
N VAL A 17 -32.80 52.28 -26.11
CA VAL A 17 -32.82 53.38 -25.10
C VAL A 17 -31.45 53.49 -24.42
N LEU A 18 -31.00 54.73 -24.20
CA LEU A 18 -29.71 55.13 -23.63
C LEU A 18 -29.75 55.20 -22.08
N THR A 19 -28.60 55.47 -21.44
CA THR A 19 -28.41 55.77 -19.99
C THR A 19 -28.23 54.50 -19.13
N ARG A 20 -27.26 54.38 -18.21
CA ARG A 20 -26.45 55.36 -17.47
C ARG A 20 -25.02 54.85 -17.20
N MET A 21 -24.09 55.77 -16.93
CA MET A 21 -22.74 55.45 -16.44
C MET A 21 -22.76 54.68 -15.11
N GLY A 22 -21.82 53.75 -14.95
CA GLY A 22 -21.58 53.01 -13.71
C GLY A 22 -20.27 52.23 -13.79
N ALA A 23 -19.14 52.90 -13.60
CA ALA A 23 -17.84 52.24 -13.53
C ALA A 23 -17.65 51.60 -12.15
N THR A 24 -17.53 50.28 -12.11
CA THR A 24 -16.90 49.56 -10.99
C THR A 24 -15.93 48.54 -11.56
N ASP A 25 -14.64 48.88 -11.51
CA ASP A 25 -13.55 47.99 -11.81
C ASP A 25 -13.40 46.99 -10.66
N SER A 26 -14.04 45.83 -10.79
CA SER A 26 -13.95 44.72 -9.83
C SER A 26 -12.99 43.64 -10.31
N SER A 27 -11.81 44.08 -10.73
CA SER A 27 -10.63 43.22 -10.81
C SER A 27 -10.06 43.00 -9.39
N LEU A 28 -9.39 41.86 -9.18
CA LEU A 28 -8.83 41.38 -7.90
C LEU A 28 -9.86 40.90 -6.84
N GLN A 29 -10.24 39.62 -6.91
CA GLN A 29 -10.21 38.67 -5.77
C GLN A 29 -10.79 37.29 -6.16
N ASN A 30 -10.02 36.48 -6.90
CA ASN A 30 -10.21 35.03 -6.87
C ASN A 30 -8.90 34.30 -7.27
N MET A 31 -7.86 34.43 -6.43
CA MET A 31 -6.70 33.55 -6.55
C MET A 31 -7.03 32.21 -5.89
N PRO A 32 -6.81 31.06 -6.55
CA PRO A 32 -6.97 29.77 -5.89
C PRO A 32 -6.00 29.69 -4.72
N ALA A 33 -6.51 29.32 -3.54
CA ALA A 33 -5.68 29.16 -2.36
C ALA A 33 -4.51 28.20 -2.67
N GLN A 34 -3.27 28.67 -2.49
CA GLN A 34 -2.09 27.85 -2.67
C GLN A 34 -2.17 26.69 -1.67
N GLN A 35 -2.44 25.49 -2.18
CA GLN A 35 -2.44 24.28 -1.39
C GLN A 35 -1.03 24.08 -0.82
N THR A 36 -0.90 24.24 0.50
CA THR A 36 0.36 23.97 1.20
C THR A 36 0.79 22.54 0.87
N PRO A 37 2.05 22.30 0.46
CA PRO A 37 2.48 20.97 0.07
C PRO A 37 2.26 20.00 1.23
N ALA A 38 1.49 18.94 0.98
CA ALA A 38 1.20 17.93 1.99
C ALA A 38 2.51 17.41 2.59
N LYS A 39 2.65 17.45 3.92
CA LYS A 39 3.82 16.86 4.61
C LYS A 39 3.97 15.42 4.12
N LYS A 40 5.17 15.09 3.61
CA LYS A 40 5.52 13.69 3.29
C LYS A 40 5.31 12.87 4.55
N GLN A 41 4.38 11.93 4.51
CA GLN A 41 4.16 11.00 5.60
C GLN A 41 5.32 10.00 5.61
N HIS A 42 5.82 9.72 6.80
CA HIS A 42 6.84 8.70 7.03
C HIS A 42 6.20 7.57 7.81
N HIS A 43 6.30 6.36 7.27
CA HIS A 43 5.76 5.15 7.86
C HIS A 43 6.89 4.37 8.54
N ARG A 44 6.62 3.82 9.72
CA ARG A 44 7.58 2.96 10.43
C ARG A 44 7.57 1.57 9.80
N VAL A 45 8.74 0.97 9.57
CA VAL A 45 8.88 -0.38 9.01
C VAL A 45 9.51 -1.29 10.05
N GLN A 46 8.87 -2.42 10.33
CA GLN A 46 9.44 -3.44 11.22
C GLN A 46 9.35 -4.83 10.58
N LEU A 47 10.29 -5.71 10.94
CA LEU A 47 10.32 -7.11 10.58
C LEU A 47 10.05 -7.95 11.83
N ALA A 48 8.99 -8.75 11.81
CA ALA A 48 8.72 -9.75 12.84
C ALA A 48 9.16 -11.13 12.40
N ILE A 49 9.70 -11.91 13.35
CA ILE A 49 10.32 -13.22 13.12
C ILE A 49 9.85 -14.20 14.21
N THR A 50 9.43 -15.40 13.80
CA THR A 50 9.17 -16.54 14.69
C THR A 50 9.98 -17.74 14.20
N PRO A 51 10.87 -18.33 15.02
CA PRO A 51 11.49 -19.62 14.71
C PRO A 51 10.45 -20.74 14.65
N LEU A 52 10.63 -21.69 13.74
CA LEU A 52 9.72 -22.81 13.49
C LEU A 52 10.36 -24.13 13.88
N GLY A 53 9.60 -24.97 14.59
CA GLY A 53 10.06 -26.29 15.04
C GLY A 53 11.09 -26.23 16.16
N ALA A 54 11.70 -27.38 16.45
CA ALA A 54 12.81 -27.48 17.39
C ALA A 54 14.10 -27.01 16.70
N GLN A 55 14.82 -26.06 17.29
CA GLN A 55 16.15 -25.68 16.80
C GLN A 55 17.15 -26.77 17.18
N VAL A 56 17.66 -27.48 16.19
CA VAL A 56 18.67 -28.55 16.36
C VAL A 56 19.99 -28.05 15.77
N PRO A 57 21.15 -28.19 16.46
CA PRO A 57 22.43 -27.59 16.02
C PRO A 57 22.94 -28.02 14.62
N THR A 58 22.36 -29.06 14.03
CA THR A 58 22.75 -29.62 12.72
C THR A 58 21.71 -29.42 11.62
N ILE A 59 20.54 -28.82 11.91
CA ILE A 59 19.45 -28.61 10.96
C ILE A 59 19.25 -27.10 10.78
N PRO A 60 19.20 -26.57 9.55
CA PRO A 60 18.90 -25.16 9.30
C PRO A 60 17.63 -24.72 10.03
N ALA A 61 17.72 -23.64 10.81
CA ALA A 61 16.59 -23.12 11.55
C ALA A 61 15.56 -22.53 10.58
N ALA A 62 14.35 -23.08 10.58
CA ALA A 62 13.24 -22.54 9.81
C ALA A 62 12.66 -21.30 10.50
N TYR A 63 12.28 -20.28 9.73
CA TYR A 63 11.68 -19.05 10.24
C TYR A 63 10.39 -18.70 9.48
N HIS A 64 9.43 -18.14 10.22
CA HIS A 64 8.31 -17.39 9.66
C HIS A 64 8.56 -15.90 9.86
N THR A 65 8.34 -15.10 8.83
CA THR A 65 8.48 -13.64 8.89
C THR A 65 7.25 -12.90 8.38
N SER A 66 7.08 -11.67 8.88
CA SER A 66 6.14 -10.68 8.35
C SER A 66 6.72 -9.28 8.46
N ILE A 67 6.20 -8.36 7.66
CA ILE A 67 6.56 -6.94 7.70
C ILE A 67 5.38 -6.16 8.28
N THR A 68 5.62 -5.25 9.23
CA THR A 68 4.66 -4.18 9.49
C THR A 68 5.08 -2.87 8.84
N ILE A 69 4.06 -2.15 8.40
CA ILE A 69 4.14 -0.73 8.05
C ILE A 69 3.14 -0.02 8.95
N ASP A 70 3.65 0.81 9.85
CA ASP A 70 2.95 1.28 11.05
C ASP A 70 2.37 0.08 11.82
N ASP A 71 1.05 0.04 12.06
CA ASP A 71 0.36 -1.05 12.79
C ASP A 71 -0.26 -2.14 11.88
N GLN A 72 0.02 -2.12 10.57
CA GLN A 72 -0.50 -3.11 9.61
C GLN A 72 0.55 -4.16 9.28
N GLU A 73 0.25 -5.42 9.57
CA GLU A 73 1.08 -6.60 9.28
C GLU A 73 0.79 -7.08 7.85
N PHE A 74 1.83 -7.44 7.10
CA PHE A 74 1.75 -7.99 5.76
C PHE A 74 2.51 -9.32 5.73
N THR A 75 1.81 -10.37 5.33
CA THR A 75 2.33 -11.75 5.34
C THR A 75 1.96 -12.46 4.05
N PHE A 76 2.92 -13.13 3.41
CA PHE A 76 2.62 -14.02 2.29
C PHE A 76 2.35 -15.44 2.76
N SER A 77 1.31 -16.07 2.20
CA SER A 77 0.86 -17.43 2.51
C SER A 77 0.31 -18.11 1.25
N ARG A 78 -0.21 -19.35 1.38
CA ARG A 78 -0.94 -20.01 0.29
C ARG A 78 -2.13 -19.20 -0.24
N LEU A 79 -2.73 -18.34 0.60
CA LEU A 79 -3.84 -17.43 0.26
C LEU A 79 -3.36 -16.10 -0.37
N GLY A 80 -2.09 -16.01 -0.78
CA GLY A 80 -1.50 -14.76 -1.26
C GLY A 80 -1.00 -13.87 -0.12
N VAL A 81 -0.78 -12.58 -0.42
CA VAL A 81 -0.46 -11.58 0.61
C VAL A 81 -1.71 -11.22 1.39
N THR A 82 -1.70 -11.50 2.70
CA THR A 82 -2.73 -11.14 3.66
C THR A 82 -2.33 -9.89 4.44
N ILE A 83 -3.33 -9.14 4.93
CA ILE A 83 -3.14 -7.98 5.80
C ILE A 83 -3.68 -8.35 7.18
N GLY A 84 -2.86 -8.19 8.22
CA GLY A 84 -3.17 -8.44 9.61
C GLY A 84 -2.90 -7.23 10.50
N ARG A 85 -3.05 -7.44 11.81
CA ARG A 85 -2.66 -6.53 12.88
C ARG A 85 -2.25 -7.35 14.10
N ASN A 86 -1.50 -6.76 15.03
CA ASN A 86 -1.12 -7.39 16.30
C ASN A 86 -0.38 -8.74 16.15
N TRP A 87 0.35 -8.92 15.04
CA TRP A 87 1.14 -10.11 14.73
C TRP A 87 0.31 -11.41 14.66
N GLY A 88 -0.85 -11.31 14.01
CA GLY A 88 -1.79 -12.41 13.86
C GLY A 88 -1.20 -13.63 13.18
N SER A 89 -0.27 -13.45 12.22
CA SER A 89 0.38 -14.60 11.56
C SER A 89 1.31 -15.35 12.52
N HIS A 90 2.04 -14.64 13.37
CA HIS A 90 2.99 -15.22 14.32
C HIS A 90 2.30 -16.00 15.46
N ARG A 91 1.08 -15.61 15.85
CA ARG A 91 0.28 -16.28 16.90
C ARG A 91 -0.09 -17.73 16.58
N CYS A 92 -0.31 -18.04 15.30
CA CYS A 92 -0.81 -19.34 14.86
C CYS A 92 0.29 -20.37 14.57
N ILE A 93 1.56 -19.99 14.63
CA ILE A 93 2.66 -20.66 13.92
C ILE A 93 3.71 -21.33 14.84
N GLY A 94 3.65 -21.13 16.17
CA GLY A 94 4.67 -21.63 17.12
C GLY A 94 4.31 -22.88 17.94
N GLY A 95 3.25 -23.63 17.59
CA GLY A 95 2.75 -24.72 18.44
C GLY A 95 2.23 -24.24 19.80
N LYS A 96 2.04 -25.15 20.78
CA LYS A 96 1.44 -24.85 22.10
C LYS A 96 2.29 -23.96 23.04
N GLY A 97 3.34 -23.28 22.53
CA GLY A 97 4.32 -22.54 23.35
C GLY A 97 4.69 -21.13 22.87
N SER A 98 4.22 -20.65 21.70
CA SER A 98 4.46 -19.25 21.32
C SER A 98 3.63 -18.29 22.18
N LEU A 99 4.31 -17.32 22.81
CA LEU A 99 3.78 -16.33 23.77
C LEU A 99 2.83 -15.27 23.16
N GLY A 100 1.96 -15.65 22.21
CA GLY A 100 0.98 -14.74 21.61
C GLY A 100 1.55 -13.72 20.62
N GLY A 101 2.75 -13.95 20.07
CA GLY A 101 3.40 -13.03 19.14
C GLY A 101 4.72 -13.54 18.56
N PRO A 102 5.47 -12.66 17.87
CA PRO A 102 6.76 -12.97 17.29
C PRO A 102 7.84 -13.17 18.36
N GLY A 103 8.82 -14.02 18.08
CA GLY A 103 9.98 -14.23 18.95
C GLY A 103 10.97 -13.06 18.91
N VAL A 104 11.06 -12.37 17.78
CA VAL A 104 11.89 -11.16 17.58
C VAL A 104 11.11 -10.16 16.72
N VAL A 105 11.19 -8.87 17.06
CA VAL A 105 10.76 -7.76 16.20
C VAL A 105 11.95 -6.82 16.02
N LEU A 106 12.36 -6.59 14.77
CA LEU A 106 13.42 -5.67 14.42
C LEU A 106 12.80 -4.38 13.88
N ASP A 107 13.22 -3.23 14.41
CA ASP A 107 12.94 -1.94 13.78
C ASP A 107 13.88 -1.77 12.58
N CYS A 108 13.31 -1.63 11.39
CA CYS A 108 14.08 -1.53 10.14
C CYS A 108 14.30 -0.07 9.71
N GLY A 109 13.60 0.89 10.33
CA GLY A 109 13.63 2.32 10.01
C GLY A 109 12.30 2.86 9.51
N THR A 110 12.35 3.93 8.71
CA THR A 110 11.17 4.62 8.18
C THR A 110 11.23 4.76 6.66
N THR A 111 10.07 4.74 6.01
CA THR A 111 9.92 4.89 4.55
C THR A 111 8.87 5.95 4.20
N SER A 112 8.87 6.45 2.97
CA SER A 112 7.80 7.30 2.43
C SER A 112 6.72 6.51 1.67
N PHE A 113 6.85 5.19 1.56
CA PHE A 113 5.88 4.32 0.89
C PHE A 113 4.88 3.74 1.89
N SER A 114 3.59 3.83 1.57
CA SER A 114 2.56 3.20 2.40
C SER A 114 2.50 1.69 2.13
N GLY A 115 1.86 0.93 3.03
CA GLY A 115 1.56 -0.48 2.78
C GLY A 115 0.69 -0.72 1.54
N ARG A 116 -0.10 0.28 1.11
CA ARG A 116 -0.85 0.21 -0.16
C ARG A 116 0.08 0.27 -1.37
N ASP A 117 1.12 1.08 -1.31
CA ASP A 117 2.11 1.21 -2.41
C ASP A 117 2.94 -0.06 -2.53
N MET A 118 3.39 -0.61 -1.40
CA MET A 118 4.05 -1.92 -1.34
C MET A 118 3.16 -3.03 -1.90
N LEU A 119 1.90 -3.11 -1.49
CA LEU A 119 0.96 -4.10 -2.03
C LEU A 119 0.73 -3.93 -3.53
N LYS A 120 0.63 -2.68 -4.02
CA LYS A 120 0.47 -2.41 -5.46
C LYS A 120 1.67 -2.92 -6.27
N ALA A 121 2.88 -2.80 -5.72
CA ALA A 121 4.10 -3.28 -6.36
C ALA A 121 4.26 -4.82 -6.26
N LEU A 122 4.04 -5.40 -5.07
CA LEU A 122 4.41 -6.80 -4.79
C LEU A 122 3.29 -7.81 -5.02
N ARG A 123 2.01 -7.46 -4.81
CA ARG A 123 0.88 -8.40 -4.93
C ARG A 123 0.79 -9.11 -6.29
N PRO A 124 1.11 -8.50 -7.44
CA PRO A 124 1.17 -9.20 -8.73
C PRO A 124 2.16 -10.38 -8.75
N HIS A 125 3.22 -10.32 -7.94
CA HIS A 125 4.23 -11.38 -7.83
C HIS A 125 3.89 -12.39 -6.73
N PHE A 126 3.13 -11.99 -5.70
CA PHE A 126 2.79 -12.81 -4.53
C PHE A 126 1.30 -13.17 -4.47
N GLN A 127 0.84 -13.87 -5.52
CA GLN A 127 -0.56 -14.27 -5.68
C GLN A 127 -0.91 -15.54 -4.89
N GLU A 128 -2.21 -15.74 -4.63
CA GLU A 128 -2.77 -16.98 -4.10
C GLU A 128 -2.36 -18.19 -4.97
N GLY A 129 -2.16 -19.35 -4.32
CA GLY A 129 -1.70 -20.57 -4.98
C GLY A 129 -0.22 -20.57 -5.40
N THR A 130 0.49 -19.44 -5.34
CA THR A 130 1.90 -19.35 -5.79
C THR A 130 2.94 -19.47 -4.68
N TYR A 131 2.55 -19.98 -3.50
CA TYR A 131 3.43 -20.15 -2.34
C TYR A 131 4.22 -21.46 -2.43
N ASP A 132 5.55 -21.34 -2.38
CA ASP A 132 6.51 -22.45 -2.35
C ASP A 132 7.31 -22.41 -1.05
N LEU A 133 7.41 -23.53 -0.33
CA LEU A 133 8.02 -23.57 1.01
C LEU A 133 9.50 -23.19 1.03
N LEU A 134 10.25 -23.45 -0.05
CA LEU A 134 11.69 -23.22 -0.13
C LEU A 134 12.00 -21.90 -0.82
N LYS A 135 11.42 -21.69 -2.01
CA LYS A 135 11.84 -20.63 -2.95
C LYS A 135 10.96 -19.40 -2.91
N LYS A 136 9.71 -19.54 -2.47
CA LYS A 136 8.72 -18.46 -2.52
C LYS A 136 7.75 -18.53 -1.35
N ASN A 137 8.30 -18.27 -0.17
CA ASN A 137 7.63 -18.33 1.12
C ASN A 137 7.47 -16.92 1.74
N CYS A 138 7.01 -16.84 2.98
CA CYS A 138 6.92 -15.58 3.73
C CYS A 138 8.26 -14.82 3.82
N ASN A 139 9.40 -15.52 3.87
CA ASN A 139 10.74 -14.90 3.94
C ASN A 139 11.11 -14.22 2.61
N SER A 140 10.82 -14.86 1.47
CA SER A 140 10.99 -14.24 0.15
C SER A 140 10.14 -12.98 -0.04
N PHE A 141 8.92 -12.96 0.53
CA PHE A 141 8.07 -11.77 0.54
C PHE A 141 8.65 -10.65 1.41
N SER A 142 9.07 -10.98 2.65
CA SER A 142 9.68 -10.03 3.57
C SER A 142 10.96 -9.41 3.01
N ASP A 143 11.78 -10.18 2.30
CA ASP A 143 12.97 -9.68 1.59
C ASP A 143 12.61 -8.69 0.47
N CYS A 144 11.66 -9.04 -0.42
CA CYS A 144 11.19 -8.13 -1.47
C CYS A 144 10.55 -6.86 -0.90
N ALA A 145 9.84 -6.97 0.23
CA ALA A 145 9.23 -5.85 0.95
C ALA A 145 10.29 -4.92 1.56
N LEU A 146 11.29 -5.45 2.28
CA LEU A 146 12.40 -4.64 2.80
C LEU A 146 13.16 -3.93 1.68
N TYR A 147 13.35 -4.59 0.53
CA TYR A 147 14.03 -3.98 -0.60
C TYR A 147 13.21 -2.84 -1.21
N PHE A 148 11.90 -3.04 -1.40
CA PHE A 148 10.99 -2.01 -1.90
C PHE A 148 10.89 -0.80 -0.95
N LEU A 149 10.75 -1.04 0.36
CA LEU A 149 10.50 0.01 1.36
C LEU A 149 11.75 0.80 1.74
N LEU A 150 12.91 0.12 1.82
CA LEU A 150 14.13 0.63 2.46
C LEU A 150 15.42 0.41 1.64
N GLY A 151 15.35 -0.26 0.48
CA GLY A 151 16.54 -0.62 -0.31
C GLY A 151 17.45 -1.68 0.34
N ARG A 152 16.95 -2.42 1.32
CA ARG A 152 17.71 -3.41 2.11
C ARG A 152 17.21 -4.83 1.87
N ARG A 153 18.10 -5.81 1.97
CA ARG A 153 17.73 -7.24 1.91
C ARG A 153 17.44 -7.78 3.31
N LEU A 154 16.69 -8.88 3.36
CA LEU A 154 16.56 -9.71 4.56
C LEU A 154 17.93 -10.31 4.92
N ASP A 155 18.23 -10.42 6.22
CA ASP A 155 19.41 -11.13 6.70
C ASP A 155 19.36 -12.59 6.22
N GLY A 156 20.44 -13.08 5.60
CA GLY A 156 20.49 -14.40 4.96
C GLY A 156 20.09 -15.55 5.88
N LYS A 157 20.34 -15.41 7.19
CA LYS A 157 19.93 -16.41 8.20
C LYS A 157 18.42 -16.58 8.37
N TYR A 158 17.62 -15.60 7.92
CA TYR A 158 16.15 -15.69 7.89
C TYR A 158 15.60 -15.97 6.49
N ALA A 159 16.42 -15.79 5.44
CA ALA A 159 16.06 -16.15 4.07
C ALA A 159 16.21 -17.66 3.80
N ALA A 160 17.18 -18.31 4.45
CA ALA A 160 17.54 -19.70 4.19
C ALA A 160 16.52 -20.72 4.73
N LEU A 161 16.02 -21.55 3.83
CA LEU A 161 15.48 -22.90 4.06
C LEU A 161 16.11 -23.92 3.08
N GLU A 162 17.04 -23.48 2.23
CA GLU A 162 17.86 -24.26 1.30
C GLU A 162 19.28 -24.44 1.86
#